data_AF-A0A1Y3BJ73-F1
#
_entry.id   AF-A0A1Y3BJ73-F1
#
_cell.length_a   1.000
_cell.length_b   1.000
_cell.length_c   1.000
_cell.angle_alpha   90.00
_cell.angle_beta   90.00
_cell.angle_gamma   90.00
#
_symmetry.space_group_name_H-M   'P 1'
#
loop_
_entity.id
_entity.type
_entity.pdbx_description
1 polymer ?
#
loop_
_entity_poly.entity_id
_entity_poly.type
_entity_poly.pdbx_seq_one_letter_code
_entity_poly.pdbx_strand_id
1 'polypeptide(L)'
;MVPKPGLHSQLSYNPHNLTEAVKLMVKFVDMNSKIEATREQLLSSETFVYDLVDMNRQALQLIFDYYYRKLDTAWIEQNEPKLEMAIQKLTNILELMERILQSSQHWLLYNWINDARAIANDSKERDYNEWQARNQITSWGPNDNIVDYAAKQWSGMFEYYYTPRWLFYFDYLKTLMVKNQTYFDPKKFQKELFLQIELPFTKDTGQKLIRKANGKSLILNYHIFLI
;
A
#
# COMPACT_ATOMS: atom_id res chain seq x y z
N MET A 1 0.91 -5.90 -4.10
CA MET A 1 1.53 -6.78 -5.10
C MET A 1 1.68 -5.96 -6.37
N VAL A 2 2.89 -5.81 -6.91
CA VAL A 2 3.01 -5.34 -8.30
C VAL A 2 2.59 -6.54 -9.14
N PRO A 3 1.38 -6.53 -9.74
CA PRO A 3 0.95 -7.64 -10.53
C PRO A 3 1.82 -7.71 -11.79
N LYS A 4 1.84 -8.89 -12.42
CA LYS A 4 2.33 -8.98 -13.79
C LYS A 4 1.47 -8.04 -14.67
N PRO A 5 2.08 -7.31 -15.63
CA PRO A 5 1.33 -6.47 -16.57
C PRO A 5 0.11 -7.21 -17.16
N GLY A 6 -1.07 -6.57 -17.13
CA GLY A 6 -2.33 -7.13 -17.67
C GLY A 6 -3.10 -8.08 -16.74
N LEU A 7 -2.63 -8.35 -15.51
CA LEU A 7 -3.42 -9.07 -14.50
C LEU A 7 -4.17 -8.07 -13.62
N HIS A 8 -5.49 -8.05 -13.77
CA HIS A 8 -6.40 -7.26 -12.93
C HIS A 8 -7.25 -8.18 -12.07
N SER A 9 -7.42 -7.82 -10.79
CA SER A 9 -8.28 -8.55 -9.87
C SER A 9 -9.72 -8.59 -10.37
N GLN A 10 -10.32 -9.77 -10.39
CA GLN A 10 -11.75 -9.93 -10.60
C GLN A 10 -12.48 -9.64 -9.29
N LEU A 11 -13.48 -8.75 -9.34
CA LEU A 11 -14.32 -8.44 -8.20
C LEU A 11 -15.58 -9.31 -8.25
N SER A 12 -15.93 -9.92 -7.13
CA SER A 12 -17.19 -10.67 -6.95
C SER A 12 -18.37 -9.76 -6.59
N TYR A 13 -18.16 -8.45 -6.54
CA TYR A 13 -19.13 -7.43 -6.12
C TYR A 13 -19.02 -6.18 -7.00
N ASN A 14 -20.06 -5.32 -6.96
CA ASN A 14 -20.04 -4.04 -7.65
C ASN A 14 -19.20 -3.01 -6.84
N PRO A 15 -18.08 -2.50 -7.38
CA PRO A 15 -17.23 -1.53 -6.68
C PRO A 15 -17.97 -0.24 -6.31
N HIS A 16 -19.04 0.11 -7.03
CA HIS A 16 -19.86 1.28 -6.72
C HIS A 16 -20.44 1.22 -5.30
N ASN A 17 -20.93 0.04 -4.88
CA ASN A 17 -21.54 -0.13 -3.56
C ASN A 17 -20.55 0.20 -2.43
N LEU A 18 -19.28 -0.18 -2.60
CA LEU A 18 -18.25 0.12 -1.64
C LEU A 18 -17.93 1.62 -1.60
N THR A 19 -17.80 2.26 -2.77
CA THR A 19 -17.57 3.71 -2.84
C THR A 19 -18.72 4.50 -2.22
N GLU A 20 -19.97 4.07 -2.40
CA GLU A 20 -21.13 4.69 -1.75
C GLU A 20 -21.13 4.47 -0.24
N ALA A 21 -20.77 3.27 0.24
CA ALA A 21 -20.63 3.02 1.66
C ALA A 21 -19.57 3.93 2.31
N VAL A 22 -18.41 4.13 1.65
CA VAL A 22 -17.40 5.09 2.12
C VAL A 22 -17.97 6.51 2.15
N LYS A 23 -18.64 6.97 1.09
CA LYS A 23 -19.27 8.30 1.06
C LYS A 23 -20.27 8.50 2.20
N LEU A 24 -21.05 7.48 2.55
CA LEU A 24 -21.99 7.54 3.67
C LEU A 24 -21.25 7.64 5.02
N MET A 25 -20.17 6.88 5.22
CA MET A 25 -19.34 6.99 6.43
C MET A 25 -18.72 8.39 6.55
N VAL A 26 -18.21 8.93 5.44
CA VAL A 26 -17.64 10.28 5.37
C VAL A 26 -18.69 11.33 5.70
N LYS A 27 -19.87 11.25 5.08
CA LYS A 27 -20.98 12.17 5.34
C LYS A 27 -21.41 12.11 6.81
N PHE A 28 -21.47 10.90 7.40
CA PHE A 28 -21.77 10.73 8.81
C PHE A 28 -20.72 11.42 9.68
N VAL A 29 -19.43 11.20 9.39
CA VAL A 29 -18.32 11.89 10.07
C VAL A 29 -18.44 13.40 9.93
N ASP A 30 -18.67 13.94 8.73
CA ASP A 30 -18.71 15.38 8.47
C ASP A 30 -19.91 16.06 9.13
N MET A 31 -21.07 15.40 9.14
CA MET A 31 -22.26 15.90 9.82
C MET A 31 -22.05 15.98 11.34
N ASN A 32 -21.32 15.02 11.91
CA ASN A 32 -21.10 14.93 13.34
C ASN A 32 -19.81 15.63 13.81
N SER A 33 -18.83 15.88 12.92
CA SER A 33 -17.56 16.52 13.26
C SER A 33 -17.67 18.04 13.43
N LYS A 34 -18.76 18.65 12.96
CA LYS A 34 -19.12 20.06 13.21
C LYS A 34 -19.40 20.36 14.68
N ILE A 35 -19.58 19.32 15.50
CA ILE A 35 -19.68 19.40 16.95
C ILE A 35 -18.41 18.75 17.51
N GLU A 36 -17.54 19.56 18.12
CA GLU A 36 -16.21 19.12 18.56
C GLU A 36 -16.28 17.94 19.55
N ALA A 37 -17.22 17.98 20.50
CA ALA A 37 -17.47 16.88 21.44
C ALA A 37 -17.86 15.56 20.73
N THR A 38 -18.64 15.63 19.66
CA THR A 38 -19.06 14.45 18.89
C THR A 38 -17.92 13.92 18.03
N ARG A 39 -17.08 14.81 17.47
CA ARG A 39 -15.86 14.43 16.75
C ARG A 39 -14.90 13.65 17.65
N GLU A 40 -14.66 14.15 18.86
CA GLU A 40 -13.81 13.48 19.83
C GLU A 40 -14.40 12.13 20.26
N GLN A 41 -15.71 12.05 20.49
CA GLN A 41 -16.38 10.79 20.79
C GLN A 41 -16.24 9.77 19.65
N LEU A 42 -16.48 10.16 18.40
CA LEU A 42 -16.33 9.26 17.25
C LEU A 42 -14.90 8.76 17.08
N LEU A 43 -13.92 9.66 17.18
CA LEU A 43 -12.50 9.29 17.10
C LEU A 43 -12.02 8.55 18.36
N SER A 44 -12.69 8.65 19.49
CA SER A 44 -12.37 7.88 20.69
C SER A 44 -12.69 6.39 20.51
N SER A 45 -13.73 6.07 19.72
CA SER A 45 -14.10 4.69 19.40
C SER A 45 -13.05 4.04 18.51
N GLU A 46 -12.34 3.06 19.07
CA GLU A 46 -11.29 2.33 18.37
C GLU A 46 -11.83 1.47 17.23
N THR A 47 -12.97 0.80 17.43
CA THR A 47 -13.62 -0.03 16.40
C THR A 47 -14.10 0.82 15.23
N PHE A 48 -14.71 1.98 15.50
CA PHE A 48 -15.13 2.88 14.44
C PHE A 48 -13.95 3.40 13.60
N VAL A 49 -12.85 3.76 14.25
CA VAL A 49 -11.63 4.20 13.56
C VAL A 49 -11.02 3.06 12.74
N TYR A 50 -11.03 1.83 13.27
CA TYR A 50 -10.59 0.65 12.54
C TYR A 50 -11.40 0.46 11.25
N ASP A 51 -12.73 0.45 11.35
CA ASP A 51 -13.64 0.27 10.21
C ASP A 51 -13.46 1.38 9.18
N LEU A 52 -13.27 2.62 9.65
CA LEU A 52 -13.04 3.76 8.77
C LEU A 52 -11.74 3.61 7.98
N VAL A 53 -10.64 3.18 8.61
CA VAL A 53 -9.38 2.89 7.92
C VAL A 53 -9.54 1.75 6.92
N ASP A 54 -10.23 0.67 7.32
CA ASP A 54 -10.44 -0.51 6.47
C ASP A 54 -11.24 -0.15 5.20
N MET A 55 -12.37 0.54 5.39
CA MET A 55 -13.22 0.95 4.28
C MET A 55 -12.50 1.90 3.31
N ASN A 56 -11.69 2.83 3.84
CA ASN A 56 -10.92 3.75 3.00
C ASN A 56 -9.76 3.05 2.27
N ARG A 57 -9.02 2.14 2.92
CA ARG A 57 -7.95 1.39 2.25
C ARG A 57 -8.50 0.53 1.12
N GLN A 58 -9.68 -0.07 1.32
CA GLN A 58 -10.34 -0.88 0.29
C GLN A 58 -10.80 -0.01 -0.89
N ALA A 59 -11.36 1.17 -0.64
CA ALA A 59 -11.71 2.11 -1.71
C ALA A 59 -10.49 2.57 -2.50
N LEU A 60 -9.38 2.88 -1.82
CA LEU A 60 -8.12 3.23 -2.48
C LEU A 60 -7.57 2.10 -3.33
N GLN A 61 -7.68 0.85 -2.89
CA GLN A 61 -7.29 -0.30 -3.70
C GLN A 61 -8.11 -0.38 -5.01
N LEU A 62 -9.43 -0.16 -4.94
CA LEU A 62 -10.27 -0.15 -6.14
C LEU A 62 -9.90 0.99 -7.11
N ILE A 63 -9.60 2.17 -6.57
CA ILE A 63 -9.19 3.32 -7.38
C ILE A 63 -7.80 3.08 -7.98
N PHE A 64 -6.89 2.45 -7.22
CA PHE A 64 -5.59 2.02 -7.72
C PHE A 64 -5.76 1.07 -8.92
N ASP A 65 -6.59 0.04 -8.80
CA ASP A 65 -6.88 -0.91 -9.88
C ASP A 65 -7.46 -0.21 -11.13
N TYR A 66 -8.29 0.83 -10.94
CA TYR A 66 -8.80 1.64 -12.05
C TYR A 66 -7.68 2.37 -12.79
N TYR A 67 -6.81 3.09 -12.08
CA TYR A 67 -5.71 3.84 -12.70
C TYR A 67 -4.62 2.90 -13.25
N TYR A 68 -4.46 1.72 -12.67
CA TYR A 68 -3.54 0.71 -13.18
C TYR A 68 -3.99 0.20 -14.55
N ARG A 69 -5.30 -0.02 -14.78
CA ARG A 69 -5.84 -0.31 -16.12
C ARG A 69 -5.60 0.84 -17.11
N LYS A 70 -5.65 2.09 -16.64
CA LYS A 70 -5.35 3.27 -17.48
C LYS A 70 -3.87 3.31 -17.85
N LEU A 71 -2.98 2.97 -16.92
CA LEU A 71 -1.55 2.82 -17.17
C LEU A 71 -1.28 1.75 -18.23
N ASP A 72 -1.86 0.56 -18.08
CA ASP A 72 -1.69 -0.55 -19.03
C ASP A 72 -2.22 -0.16 -20.42
N THR A 73 -3.36 0.52 -20.50
CA THR A 73 -3.91 1.03 -21.77
C THR A 73 -2.97 2.06 -22.41
N ALA A 74 -2.46 3.01 -21.62
CA ALA A 74 -1.53 4.04 -22.12
C ALA A 74 -0.21 3.43 -22.60
N TRP A 75 0.29 2.41 -21.91
CA TRP A 75 1.46 1.64 -22.31
C TRP A 75 1.21 0.92 -23.64
N ILE A 76 0.08 0.21 -23.80
CA ILE A 76 -0.26 -0.50 -25.05
C ILE A 76 -0.42 0.48 -26.22
N GLU A 77 -1.09 1.61 -26.00
CA GLU A 77 -1.29 2.66 -27.00
C GLU A 77 -0.01 3.48 -27.28
N GLN A 78 1.06 3.23 -26.53
CA GLN A 78 2.29 4.04 -26.54
C GLN A 78 1.99 5.55 -26.39
N ASN A 79 1.07 5.88 -25.49
CA ASN A 79 0.66 7.26 -25.20
C ASN A 79 1.35 7.79 -23.93
N GLU A 80 2.48 8.47 -24.13
CA GLU A 80 3.32 9.00 -23.04
C GLU A 80 2.57 9.97 -22.11
N PRO A 81 1.82 10.98 -22.59
CA PRO A 81 1.06 11.87 -21.70
C PRO A 81 0.04 11.13 -20.81
N LYS A 82 -0.66 10.12 -21.36
CA LYS A 82 -1.60 9.30 -20.57
C LYS A 82 -0.86 8.41 -19.57
N LEU A 83 0.30 7.89 -19.92
CA LEU A 83 1.13 7.06 -19.05
C LEU A 83 1.56 7.87 -17.82
N GLU A 84 2.14 9.05 -18.04
CA GLU A 84 2.60 9.95 -16.96
C GLU A 84 1.46 10.37 -16.04
N MET A 85 0.28 10.70 -16.62
CA MET A 85 -0.90 11.02 -15.82
C MET A 85 -1.33 9.83 -14.94
N ALA A 86 -1.33 8.61 -15.47
CA ALA A 86 -1.67 7.42 -14.69
C ALA A 86 -0.64 7.14 -13.59
N ILE A 87 0.66 7.26 -13.89
CA ILE A 87 1.75 7.14 -12.91
C ILE A 87 1.55 8.12 -11.76
N GLN A 88 1.31 9.41 -12.05
CA GLN A 88 1.11 10.42 -11.01
C GLN A 88 -0.08 10.07 -10.10
N LYS A 89 -1.20 9.61 -10.69
CA LYS A 89 -2.39 9.20 -9.92
C LYS A 89 -2.09 8.00 -9.03
N LEU A 90 -1.40 6.99 -9.56
CA LEU A 90 -1.03 5.79 -8.80
C LEU A 90 -0.07 6.12 -7.65
N THR A 91 0.93 6.96 -7.87
CA THR A 91 1.86 7.43 -6.83
C THR A 91 1.11 8.17 -5.71
N ASN A 92 0.20 9.08 -6.05
CA ASN A 92 -0.61 9.79 -5.05
C ASN A 92 -1.47 8.82 -4.22
N ILE A 93 -2.01 7.76 -4.84
CA ILE A 93 -2.80 6.75 -4.13
C ILE A 93 -1.93 5.94 -3.18
N LEU A 94 -0.70 5.58 -3.57
CA LEU A 94 0.25 4.86 -2.70
C LEU A 94 0.64 5.70 -1.48
N GLU A 95 0.90 6.99 -1.66
CA GLU A 95 1.16 7.92 -0.57
C GLU A 95 -0.05 8.08 0.37
N LEU A 96 -1.24 8.18 -0.20
CA LEU A 96 -2.48 8.30 0.55
C LEU A 96 -2.79 7.04 1.36
N MET A 97 -2.52 5.87 0.78
CA MET A 97 -2.65 4.57 1.44
C MET A 97 -1.75 4.49 2.68
N GLU A 98 -0.47 4.85 2.56
CA GLU A 98 0.47 4.89 3.69
C GLU A 98 -0.06 5.80 4.81
N ARG A 99 -0.51 7.02 4.46
CA ARG A 99 -1.02 7.99 5.43
C ARG A 99 -2.30 7.54 6.15
N ILE A 100 -3.23 6.90 5.45
CA ILE A 100 -4.45 6.37 6.08
C ILE A 100 -4.12 5.21 7.02
N LEU A 101 -3.22 4.32 6.63
CA LEU A 101 -2.82 3.20 7.50
C LEU A 101 -2.08 3.70 8.76
N GLN A 102 -1.31 4.80 8.67
CA GLN A 102 -0.64 5.42 9.83
C GLN A 102 -1.60 5.98 10.89
N SER A 103 -2.89 6.09 10.61
CA SER A 103 -3.85 6.74 11.50
C SER A 103 -4.38 5.85 12.63
N SER A 104 -4.11 4.54 12.59
CA SER A 104 -4.59 3.57 13.57
C SER A 104 -3.49 2.57 13.93
N GLN A 105 -3.43 2.22 15.21
CA GLN A 105 -2.38 1.34 15.76
C GLN A 105 -2.43 -0.06 15.13
N HIS A 106 -3.60 -0.53 14.74
CA HIS A 106 -3.82 -1.88 14.23
C HIS A 106 -3.25 -2.11 12.82
N TRP A 107 -2.80 -1.05 12.16
CA TRP A 107 -2.36 -1.09 10.77
C TRP A 107 -0.86 -0.80 10.62
N LEU A 108 -0.08 -0.87 11.70
CA LEU A 108 1.34 -0.53 11.68
C LEU A 108 2.21 -1.79 11.57
N LEU A 109 3.12 -1.82 10.59
CA LEU A 109 4.14 -2.88 10.47
C LEU A 109 5.01 -2.99 11.74
N TYR A 110 5.19 -1.87 12.46
CA TYR A 110 5.95 -1.83 13.70
C TYR A 110 5.50 -2.89 14.71
N ASN A 111 4.19 -3.09 14.89
CA ASN A 111 3.70 -4.05 15.90
C ASN A 111 4.15 -5.46 15.57
N TRP A 112 4.00 -5.88 14.31
CA TRP A 112 4.42 -7.19 13.83
C TRP A 112 5.92 -7.43 14.03
N ILE A 113 6.75 -6.46 13.66
CA ILE A 113 8.21 -6.56 13.80
C ILE A 113 8.62 -6.52 15.27
N ASN A 114 8.02 -5.63 16.06
CA ASN A 114 8.30 -5.49 17.48
C ASN A 114 7.98 -6.77 18.25
N ASP A 115 6.85 -7.41 17.96
CA ASP A 115 6.43 -8.65 18.61
C ASP A 115 7.39 -9.81 18.24
N ALA A 116 7.82 -9.90 16.98
CA ALA A 116 8.82 -10.89 16.56
C ALA A 116 10.17 -10.70 17.27
N ARG A 117 10.59 -9.45 17.48
CA ARG A 117 11.81 -9.14 18.24
C ARG A 117 11.63 -9.38 19.75
N ALA A 118 10.44 -9.18 20.30
CA ALA A 118 10.20 -9.26 21.74
C ALA A 118 10.34 -10.68 22.31
N ILE A 119 10.12 -11.71 21.48
CA ILE A 119 10.21 -13.13 21.90
C ILE A 119 11.64 -13.69 21.86
N ALA A 120 12.64 -12.92 21.41
CA ALA A 120 14.03 -13.35 21.28
C ALA A 120 14.83 -13.21 22.58
N ASN A 121 15.77 -14.12 22.82
CA ASN A 121 16.62 -14.16 24.01
C ASN A 121 17.80 -13.17 23.93
N ASP A 122 18.34 -12.94 22.73
CA ASP A 122 19.48 -12.06 22.51
C ASP A 122 19.35 -11.20 21.25
N SER A 123 20.33 -10.33 20.98
CA SER A 123 20.29 -9.42 19.84
C SER A 123 20.38 -10.13 18.48
N LYS A 124 21.11 -11.26 18.39
CA LYS A 124 21.22 -12.01 17.14
C LYS A 124 19.89 -12.67 16.80
N GLU A 125 19.22 -13.23 17.82
CA GLU A 125 17.91 -13.83 17.68
C GLU A 125 16.83 -12.77 17.36
N ARG A 126 16.93 -11.55 17.90
CA ARG A 126 16.04 -10.44 17.53
C ARG A 126 16.10 -10.14 16.03
N ASP A 127 17.32 -10.00 15.51
CA ASP A 127 17.52 -9.66 14.10
C ASP A 127 17.11 -10.82 13.19
N TYR A 128 17.34 -12.07 13.62
CA TYR A 128 16.84 -13.26 12.93
C TYR A 128 15.30 -13.30 12.89
N ASN A 129 14.63 -13.05 14.01
CA ASN A 129 13.18 -13.07 14.07
C ASN A 129 12.55 -11.93 13.25
N GLU A 130 13.16 -10.74 13.23
CA GLU A 130 12.74 -9.66 12.34
C GLU A 130 12.88 -10.05 10.87
N TRP A 131 14.01 -10.63 10.47
CA TRP A 131 14.21 -11.14 9.11
C TRP A 131 13.12 -12.16 8.74
N GLN A 132 12.79 -13.09 9.65
CA GLN A 132 11.69 -14.04 9.43
C GLN A 132 10.33 -13.38 9.31
N ALA A 133 10.04 -12.41 10.19
CA ALA A 133 8.78 -11.66 10.18
C ALA A 133 8.58 -10.89 8.88
N ARG A 134 9.64 -10.29 8.33
CA ARG A 134 9.64 -9.60 7.03
C ARG A 134 9.45 -10.57 5.88
N ASN A 135 10.21 -11.68 5.87
CA ASN A 135 10.07 -12.71 4.85
C ASN A 135 8.64 -13.25 4.78
N GLN A 136 8.04 -13.60 5.92
CA GLN A 136 6.71 -14.21 5.94
C GLN A 136 5.67 -13.38 5.19
N ILE A 137 5.71 -12.05 5.31
CA ILE A 137 4.74 -11.14 4.68
C ILE A 137 5.17 -10.66 3.28
N THR A 138 6.29 -11.15 2.75
CA THR A 138 6.86 -10.76 1.44
C THR A 138 7.24 -11.99 0.59
N SER A 139 8.52 -12.36 0.52
CA SER A 139 9.03 -13.49 -0.28
C SER A 139 8.57 -14.86 0.21
N TRP A 140 8.12 -14.94 1.47
CA TRP A 140 7.65 -16.11 2.21
C TRP A 140 8.71 -17.20 2.45
N GLY A 141 9.47 -17.59 1.43
CA GLY A 141 10.49 -18.62 1.50
C GLY A 141 11.62 -18.40 0.50
N PRO A 142 12.63 -19.29 0.50
CA PRO A 142 13.77 -19.19 -0.41
C PRO A 142 13.32 -19.25 -1.87
N ASN A 143 14.03 -18.53 -2.74
CA ASN A 143 13.80 -18.47 -4.18
C ASN A 143 12.41 -17.94 -4.59
N ASP A 144 11.75 -17.13 -3.75
CA ASP A 144 10.52 -16.41 -4.12
C ASP A 144 9.38 -17.34 -4.61
N ASN A 145 9.29 -18.55 -4.05
CA ASN A 145 8.37 -19.58 -4.54
C ASN A 145 6.89 -19.16 -4.46
N ILE A 146 6.52 -18.33 -3.47
CA ILE A 146 5.16 -17.78 -3.31
C ILE A 146 5.17 -16.33 -2.84
N VAL A 147 5.81 -15.45 -3.62
CA VAL A 147 5.89 -13.99 -3.36
C VAL A 147 4.53 -13.39 -3.07
N ASP A 148 4.50 -12.52 -2.07
CA ASP A 148 3.35 -11.74 -1.62
C ASP A 148 2.14 -12.60 -1.16
N TYR A 149 2.31 -13.91 -0.92
CA TYR A 149 1.23 -14.81 -0.50
C TYR A 149 0.56 -14.34 0.80
N ALA A 150 1.36 -13.94 1.79
CA ALA A 150 0.86 -13.40 3.06
C ALA A 150 1.02 -11.88 3.14
N ALA A 151 0.94 -11.18 2.00
CA ALA A 151 0.99 -9.73 1.93
C ALA A 151 0.00 -9.08 2.91
N LYS A 152 0.41 -7.92 3.44
CA LYS A 152 -0.36 -7.12 4.39
C LYS A 152 -0.43 -5.68 3.93
N GLN A 153 -1.58 -5.04 4.09
CA GLN A 153 -1.73 -3.61 3.87
C GLN A 153 -1.49 -2.87 5.20
N TRP A 154 -0.23 -2.75 5.57
CA TRP A 154 0.20 -2.03 6.77
C TRP A 154 1.02 -0.80 6.42
N SER A 155 0.92 0.25 7.24
CA SER A 155 1.86 1.36 7.22
C SER A 155 3.28 0.85 7.45
N GLY A 156 4.24 1.40 6.72
CA GLY A 156 5.61 0.90 6.62
C GLY A 156 5.79 -0.14 5.52
N MET A 157 4.78 -0.97 5.21
CA MET A 157 4.83 -1.82 4.02
C MET A 157 4.69 -1.01 2.74
N PHE A 158 3.84 0.03 2.73
CA PHE A 158 3.75 0.90 1.55
C PHE A 158 5.01 1.74 1.40
N GLU A 159 5.46 2.40 2.47
CA GLU A 159 6.68 3.22 2.45
C GLU A 159 7.93 2.44 2.01
N TYR A 160 8.19 1.26 2.59
CA TYR A 160 9.46 0.57 2.42
C TYR A 160 9.44 -0.63 1.46
N TYR A 161 8.27 -1.10 1.03
CA TYR A 161 8.18 -2.28 0.17
C TYR A 161 7.31 -2.05 -1.07
N TYR A 162 6.02 -1.73 -0.94
CA TYR A 162 5.14 -1.64 -2.10
C TYR A 162 5.38 -0.39 -2.97
N THR A 163 5.51 0.80 -2.38
CA THR A 163 5.74 2.03 -3.14
C THR A 163 7.05 1.97 -3.92
N PRO A 164 8.19 1.58 -3.32
CA PRO A 164 9.43 1.41 -4.07
C PRO A 164 9.31 0.41 -5.23
N ARG A 165 8.57 -0.70 -5.06
CA ARG A 165 8.33 -1.67 -6.15
C ARG A 165 7.52 -1.06 -7.30
N TRP A 166 6.48 -0.28 -6.98
CA TRP A 166 5.66 0.40 -7.99
C TRP A 166 6.41 1.51 -8.72
N LEU A 167 7.18 2.34 -8.00
CA LEU A 167 8.00 3.37 -8.62
C LEU A 167 9.06 2.76 -9.55
N PHE A 168 9.68 1.65 -9.13
CA PHE A 168 10.59 0.88 -9.97
C PHE A 168 9.91 0.40 -11.27
N TYR A 169 8.67 -0.09 -11.19
CA TYR A 169 7.87 -0.46 -12.36
C TYR A 169 7.57 0.74 -13.27
N PHE A 170 7.13 1.86 -12.70
CA PHE A 170 6.83 3.07 -13.47
C PHE A 170 8.06 3.61 -14.18
N ASP A 171 9.22 3.64 -13.51
CA ASP A 171 10.49 4.07 -14.09
C ASP A 171 10.96 3.11 -15.20
N TYR A 172 10.71 1.81 -15.04
CA TYR A 172 10.99 0.83 -16.09
C TYR A 172 10.15 1.09 -17.35
N LEU A 173 8.84 1.30 -17.20
CA LEU A 173 7.96 1.63 -18.34
C LEU A 173 8.36 2.93 -19.03
N LYS A 174 8.62 4.00 -18.26
CA LYS A 174 9.09 5.28 -18.82
C LYS A 174 10.40 5.11 -19.59
N THR A 175 11.34 4.35 -19.04
CA THR A 175 12.63 4.07 -19.69
C THR A 175 12.45 3.36 -21.03
N LEU A 176 11.56 2.36 -21.10
CA LEU A 176 11.26 1.67 -22.34
C LEU A 176 10.61 2.62 -23.36
N MET A 177 9.66 3.45 -22.90
CA MET A 177 8.95 4.41 -23.74
C MET A 177 9.89 5.44 -24.38
N VAL A 178 10.77 6.06 -23.59
CA VAL A 178 11.79 7.02 -24.09
C VAL A 178 12.73 6.37 -25.11
N LYS A 179 12.99 5.07 -24.98
CA LYS A 179 13.82 4.29 -25.91
C LYS A 179 13.04 3.75 -27.12
N ASN A 180 11.75 4.06 -27.25
CA ASN A 180 10.84 3.48 -28.25
C ASN A 180 10.84 1.94 -28.23
N GLN A 181 10.99 1.34 -27.05
CA GLN A 181 10.95 -0.11 -26.85
C GLN A 181 9.56 -0.52 -26.36
N THR A 182 8.90 -1.41 -27.09
CA THR A 182 7.56 -1.90 -26.74
C THR A 182 7.58 -3.24 -26.00
N TYR A 183 8.74 -3.92 -25.99
CA TYR A 183 8.91 -5.19 -25.31
C TYR A 183 9.26 -5.00 -23.83
N PHE A 184 8.38 -5.48 -22.96
CA PHE A 184 8.64 -5.61 -21.53
C PHE A 184 9.27 -6.98 -21.25
N ASP A 185 10.52 -7.02 -20.78
CA ASP A 185 11.18 -8.25 -20.32
C ASP A 185 10.82 -8.54 -18.84
N PRO A 186 9.92 -9.50 -18.57
CA PRO A 186 9.49 -9.80 -17.20
C PRO A 186 10.58 -10.48 -16.37
N LYS A 187 11.51 -11.22 -16.98
CA LYS A 187 12.56 -11.93 -16.25
C LYS A 187 13.61 -10.94 -15.76
N LYS A 188 14.02 -10.01 -16.63
CA LYS A 188 14.93 -8.94 -16.27
C LYS A 188 14.31 -8.05 -15.20
N PHE A 189 13.08 -7.60 -15.40
CA PHE A 189 12.36 -6.76 -14.44
C PHE A 189 12.29 -7.43 -13.06
N GLN A 190 11.82 -8.68 -12.98
CA GLN A 190 11.68 -9.38 -11.69
C GLN A 190 13.03 -9.56 -10.99
N LYS A 191 14.09 -9.89 -11.73
CA LYS A 191 15.43 -10.02 -11.16
C LYS A 191 15.94 -8.71 -10.56
N GLU A 192 15.76 -7.61 -11.29
CA GLU A 192 16.21 -6.29 -10.83
C GLU A 192 15.36 -5.79 -9.65
N LEU A 193 14.04 -5.97 -9.71
CA LEU A 193 13.12 -5.65 -8.62
C LEU A 193 13.50 -6.39 -7.33
N PHE A 194 13.76 -7.69 -7.43
CA PHE A 194 14.16 -8.51 -6.30
C PHE A 194 15.45 -8.00 -5.66
N LEU A 195 16.50 -7.79 -6.48
CA LEU A 195 17.82 -7.39 -5.98
C LEU A 195 17.83 -5.98 -5.40
N GLN A 196 17.08 -5.05 -5.98
CA GLN A 196 17.11 -3.64 -5.60
C GLN A 196 16.14 -3.30 -4.47
N ILE A 197 15.02 -4.02 -4.36
CA ILE A 197 13.92 -3.64 -3.46
C ILE A 197 13.55 -4.77 -2.50
N GLU A 198 13.17 -5.94 -3.03
CA GLU A 198 12.56 -7.00 -2.20
C GLU A 198 13.58 -7.64 -1.24
N LEU A 199 14.78 -7.96 -1.73
CA LEU A 199 15.85 -8.53 -0.91
C LEU A 199 16.40 -7.54 0.14
N PRO A 200 16.68 -6.26 -0.18
CA PRO A 200 17.06 -5.29 0.84
C PRO A 200 16.01 -5.11 1.93
N PHE A 201 14.72 -5.06 1.59
CA PHE A 201 13.65 -4.92 2.57
C PHE A 201 13.65 -6.04 3.61
N THR A 202 13.87 -7.30 3.20
CA THR A 202 13.88 -8.44 4.13
C THR A 202 15.07 -8.43 5.09
N LYS A 203 16.20 -7.86 4.67
CA LYS A 203 17.45 -7.82 5.44
C LYS A 203 17.62 -6.58 6.31
N ASP A 204 16.70 -5.63 6.23
CA ASP A 204 16.78 -4.38 6.96
C ASP A 204 16.52 -4.58 8.47
N THR A 205 17.37 -3.99 9.30
CA THR A 205 17.23 -3.95 10.78
C THR A 205 17.23 -2.51 11.32
N GLY A 206 17.30 -1.50 10.44
CA GLY A 206 17.46 -0.08 10.76
C GLY A 206 16.28 0.82 10.37
N GLN A 207 15.22 0.26 9.76
CA GLN A 207 14.03 1.01 9.36
C GLN A 207 13.36 1.73 10.54
N LYS A 208 13.06 3.01 10.33
CA LYS A 208 12.32 3.85 11.29
C LYS A 208 10.82 3.63 11.12
N LEU A 209 10.34 2.48 11.55
CA LEU A 209 8.91 2.17 11.52
C LEU A 209 8.12 3.08 12.47
N ILE A 210 6.93 3.49 12.03
CA ILE A 210 5.98 4.28 12.81
C ILE A 210 5.50 3.45 14.00
N ARG A 211 5.88 3.87 15.22
CA ARG A 211 5.58 3.15 16.47
C ARG A 211 4.24 3.48 17.09
N LYS A 212 3.69 4.64 16.72
CA LYS A 212 2.44 5.17 17.25
C LYS A 212 1.71 5.83 16.10
N ALA A 213 0.41 5.58 16.01
CA ALA A 213 -0.44 6.19 15.02
C ALA A 213 -0.36 7.73 15.05
N ASN A 214 -0.25 8.36 13.88
CA ASN A 214 0.06 9.79 13.71
C ASN A 214 -1.18 10.71 13.80
N GLY A 215 -2.24 10.25 14.47
CA GLY A 215 -3.45 11.03 14.75
C GLY A 215 -4.65 10.59 13.91
N LYS A 216 -5.73 10.24 14.61
CA LYS A 216 -6.98 9.73 14.03
C LYS A 216 -7.72 10.78 13.18
N SER A 217 -7.42 12.06 13.37
CA SER A 217 -7.99 13.18 12.61
C SER A 217 -7.51 13.22 11.15
N LEU A 218 -6.35 12.61 10.84
CA LEU A 218 -5.82 12.51 9.48
C LEU A 218 -6.79 11.78 8.55
N ILE A 219 -7.47 10.75 9.05
CA ILE A 219 -8.46 9.97 8.31
C ILE A 219 -9.54 10.89 7.73
N LEU A 220 -9.99 11.86 8.54
CA LEU A 220 -11.07 12.77 8.20
C LEU A 220 -10.73 13.72 7.04
N ASN A 221 -9.45 14.09 6.90
CA ASN A 221 -9.01 15.00 5.85
C ASN A 221 -8.79 14.30 4.51
N TYR A 222 -8.58 12.98 4.52
CA TYR A 222 -8.24 12.20 3.32
C TYR A 222 -9.45 11.67 2.57
N HIS A 223 -10.63 11.77 3.16
CA HIS A 223 -11.90 11.42 2.55
C HIS A 223 -12.28 12.27 1.33
N ILE A 224 -11.75 13.49 1.24
CA ILE A 224 -12.06 14.45 0.17
C ILE A 224 -11.51 13.97 -1.18
N PHE A 225 -10.45 13.15 -1.20
CA PHE A 225 -9.81 12.70 -2.45
C PHE A 225 -10.50 11.50 -3.11
N LEU A 226 -11.54 10.93 -2.49
CA LEU A 226 -12.31 9.80 -3.00
C LEU A 226 -13.61 10.23 -3.71
N ILE A 227 -13.87 11.54 -3.83
CA ILE A 227 -15.08 12.14 -4.42
C ILE A 227 -14.74 12.80 -5.76
#